data_AF-A0A951AZT8-F1
#
_entry.id   AF-A0A951AZT8-F1
#
_cell.length_a   1.000
_cell.length_b   1.000
_cell.length_c   1.000
_cell.angle_alpha   90.00
_cell.angle_beta   90.00
_cell.angle_gamma   90.00
#
_symmetry.space_group_name_H-M   'P 1'
#
loop_
_entity.id
_entity.type
_entity.pdbx_description
1 polymer ?
#
loop_
_entity_poly.entity_id
_entity_poly.type
_entity_poly.pdbx_seq_one_letter_code
_entity_poly.pdbx_strand_id
1 'polypeptide(L)'
;RGMRLRYADPDVAMTETGRRVGTQILVAAAATAAGFLAFVPTEFRGVAELGVIAGVGMLIAFACTLLFLPAAITVLRPRERAASAGFAWAEPLDDVIRRRRVPILAVFGALAALGGALLPRLTFDSDPLHTKNPNTEAMRTLYDLMDNPVTNPFTIDILAPNAADAASLADKLEKLSLVDSVITVNSFVPADQPPKLAAIADAATILGATLAPHEPAAPVTPDQIRMAASTALQQIQLALPKVPADSPLVPLAADLKALSAAPDETVVAADQALTRFLPTQLAQLRTALTATPVTLADLPPELTRDWVLPDGQARIQVVPKPEARNSKGLRHFVRQVVAVAPNAGGSAVTIEATSATIVGSFRKAAIGALLAITIILFVALRRVLDVALVLAPLLLTSLMTVILAVLLPMPLNYANIIALPLLLGVGVSFNVYFVMNWRAGRIDVLGSPTARAILFSALTTATAFGSLALSGHPGTASMGELLLVSLGCTLVASLFFLPALLAAVPRPPTRD
;
A
#
# COMPACT_ATOMS: atom_id res chain seq x y z
N ARG A 1 9.29 31.14 30.67
CA ARG A 1 9.55 30.90 32.12
C ARG A 1 10.96 31.29 32.55
N GLY A 2 12.04 30.78 31.93
CA GLY A 2 13.41 31.22 32.26
C GLY A 2 13.62 32.73 32.19
N MET A 3 12.89 33.42 31.30
CA MET A 3 12.89 34.89 31.23
C MET A 3 12.09 35.57 32.33
N ARG A 4 10.92 35.05 32.74
CA ARG A 4 10.15 35.61 33.87
C ARG A 4 10.88 35.47 35.22
N LEU A 5 11.75 34.46 35.36
CA LEU A 5 12.63 34.33 36.53
C LEU A 5 13.83 35.31 36.49
N ARG A 6 14.18 35.84 35.30
CA ARG A 6 15.30 36.77 35.11
C ARG A 6 14.86 38.23 35.00
N TYR A 7 13.65 38.47 34.53
CA TYR A 7 13.06 39.79 34.33
C TYR A 7 11.73 39.84 35.08
N ALA A 8 11.62 40.76 36.04
CA ALA A 8 10.41 40.95 36.83
C ALA A 8 9.25 41.52 35.99
N ASP A 9 9.55 42.26 34.93
CA ASP A 9 8.57 42.80 34.00
C ASP A 9 8.13 41.72 32.97
N PRO A 10 6.83 41.34 32.94
CA PRO A 10 6.29 40.39 31.97
C PRO A 10 6.51 40.77 30.50
N ASP A 11 6.52 42.07 30.18
CA ASP A 11 6.64 42.56 28.80
C ASP A 11 8.08 42.48 28.31
N VAL A 12 9.04 42.79 29.19
CA VAL A 12 10.48 42.58 28.93
C VAL A 12 10.77 41.08 28.80
N ALA A 13 10.19 40.25 29.69
CA ALA A 13 10.35 38.80 29.63
C ALA A 13 9.79 38.20 28.32
N MET A 14 8.68 38.75 27.81
CA MET A 14 8.07 38.32 26.55
C MET A 14 8.94 38.74 25.35
N THR A 15 9.38 39.99 25.32
CA THR A 15 10.22 40.54 24.25
C THR A 15 11.53 39.78 24.12
N GLU A 16 12.21 39.49 25.24
CA GLU A 16 13.44 38.69 25.24
C GLU A 16 13.20 37.23 24.88
N THR A 17 12.03 36.67 25.21
CA THR A 17 11.65 35.32 24.76
C THR A 17 11.48 35.29 23.24
N GLY A 18 10.78 36.27 22.67
CA GLY A 18 10.61 36.44 21.23
C GLY A 18 11.95 36.59 20.51
N ARG A 19 12.86 37.42 21.03
CA ARG A 19 14.18 37.64 20.44
C ARG A 19 15.02 36.37 20.38
N ARG A 20 15.00 35.55 21.44
CA ARG A 20 15.83 34.33 21.52
C ARG A 20 15.24 33.14 20.80
N VAL A 21 13.93 32.93 20.92
CA VAL A 21 13.27 31.71 20.41
C VAL A 21 12.66 31.95 19.03
N GLY A 22 12.30 33.19 18.68
CA GLY A 22 11.67 33.53 17.41
C GLY A 22 12.49 33.12 16.19
N THR A 23 13.81 33.35 16.20
CA THR A 23 14.71 32.91 15.11
C THR A 23 14.76 31.39 15.01
N GLN A 24 14.79 30.69 16.15
CA GLN A 24 14.82 29.22 16.17
C GLN A 24 13.52 28.64 15.59
N ILE A 25 12.36 29.19 15.98
CA ILE A 25 11.05 28.78 15.48
C ILE A 25 10.92 29.12 13.99
N LEU A 26 11.39 30.29 13.54
CA LEU A 26 11.34 30.67 12.12
C LEU A 26 12.11 29.67 11.26
N VAL A 27 13.33 29.29 11.66
CA VAL A 27 14.15 28.33 10.92
C VAL A 27 13.49 26.96 10.88
N ALA A 28 12.94 26.49 12.01
CA ALA A 28 12.21 25.23 12.09
C ALA A 28 10.94 25.23 11.21
N ALA A 29 10.14 26.30 11.27
CA ALA A 29 8.93 26.47 10.46
C ALA A 29 9.26 26.55 8.97
N ALA A 30 10.29 27.31 8.58
CA ALA A 30 10.73 27.43 7.20
C ALA A 30 11.27 26.09 6.65
N ALA A 31 12.07 25.35 7.43
CA ALA A 31 12.58 24.05 7.05
C ALA A 31 11.45 23.01 6.89
N THR A 32 10.48 23.02 7.82
CA THR A 32 9.31 22.13 7.74
C THR A 32 8.43 22.49 6.54
N ALA A 33 8.16 23.78 6.32
CA ALA A 33 7.41 24.26 5.17
C ALA A 33 8.10 23.90 3.85
N ALA A 34 9.43 24.05 3.76
CA ALA A 34 10.20 23.66 2.59
C ALA A 34 10.12 22.15 2.32
N GLY A 35 10.11 21.32 3.36
CA GLY A 35 9.90 19.87 3.23
C GLY A 35 8.55 19.52 2.57
N PHE A 36 7.47 20.20 2.97
CA PHE A 36 6.16 20.04 2.35
C PHE A 36 6.08 20.62 0.93
N LEU A 37 6.63 21.83 0.73
CA LEU A 37 6.60 22.52 -0.57
C LEU A 37 7.47 21.82 -1.63
N ALA A 38 8.40 20.96 -1.23
CA ALA A 38 9.19 20.15 -2.16
C ALA A 38 8.36 19.18 -3.01
N PHE A 39 7.10 18.92 -2.63
CA PHE A 39 6.15 18.12 -3.43
C PHE A 39 5.47 18.90 -4.54
N VAL A 40 5.42 20.23 -4.46
CA VAL A 40 4.73 21.10 -5.43
C VAL A 40 5.25 20.94 -6.87
N PRO A 41 6.57 20.87 -7.14
CA PRO A 41 7.07 20.71 -8.51
C PRO A 41 7.00 19.27 -9.05
N THR A 42 6.23 18.37 -8.41
CA THR A 42 6.13 16.97 -8.83
C THR A 42 4.85 16.67 -9.61
N GLU A 43 4.84 15.56 -10.35
CA GLU A 43 3.69 15.16 -11.16
C GLU A 43 2.56 14.53 -10.33
N PHE A 44 2.78 14.31 -9.03
CA PHE A 44 1.79 13.71 -8.15
C PHE A 44 0.89 14.78 -7.49
N ARG A 45 -0.19 15.14 -8.19
CA ARG A 45 -1.13 16.21 -7.78
C ARG A 45 -1.63 16.11 -6.34
N GLY A 46 -2.10 14.94 -5.90
CA GLY A 46 -2.65 14.78 -4.55
C GLY A 46 -1.66 15.13 -3.43
N VAL A 47 -0.36 14.84 -3.64
CA VAL A 47 0.69 15.15 -2.66
C VAL A 47 1.20 16.58 -2.84
N ALA A 48 1.20 17.11 -4.07
CA ALA A 48 1.49 18.52 -4.31
C ALA A 48 0.48 19.43 -3.60
N GLU A 49 -0.81 19.14 -3.70
CA GLU A 49 -1.89 19.87 -3.01
C GLU A 49 -1.75 19.77 -1.48
N LEU A 50 -1.53 18.56 -0.96
CA LEU A 50 -1.22 18.34 0.46
C LEU A 50 0.00 19.18 0.90
N GLY A 51 1.04 19.22 0.06
CA GLY A 51 2.27 19.97 0.29
C GLY A 51 2.05 21.49 0.34
N VAL A 52 1.19 22.04 -0.53
CA VAL A 52 0.81 23.47 -0.48
C VAL A 52 0.06 23.76 0.82
N ILE A 53 -0.97 22.97 1.13
CA ILE A 53 -1.82 23.18 2.31
C ILE A 53 -0.97 23.11 3.59
N ALA A 54 -0.16 22.06 3.74
CA ALA A 54 0.67 21.87 4.91
C ALA A 54 1.81 22.89 4.98
N GLY A 55 2.47 23.19 3.85
CA GLY A 55 3.57 24.15 3.78
C GLY A 55 3.13 25.57 4.15
N VAL A 56 2.03 26.05 3.57
CA VAL A 56 1.44 27.35 3.93
C VAL A 56 0.90 27.32 5.36
N GLY A 57 0.27 26.22 5.77
CA GLY A 57 -0.21 26.01 7.13
C GLY A 57 0.89 26.16 8.18
N MET A 58 2.11 25.68 7.92
CA MET A 58 3.26 25.87 8.81
C MET A 58 3.66 27.34 8.98
N LEU A 59 3.59 28.15 7.91
CA LEU A 59 3.86 29.59 7.97
C LEU A 59 2.75 30.35 8.71
N ILE A 60 1.49 29.97 8.51
CA ILE A 60 0.36 30.51 9.27
C ILE A 60 0.51 30.17 10.77
N ALA A 61 0.85 28.92 11.09
CA ALA A 61 1.08 28.49 12.48
C ALA A 61 2.23 29.27 13.14
N PHE A 62 3.30 29.56 12.40
CA PHE A 62 4.37 30.44 12.84
C PHE A 62 3.87 31.86 13.14
N ALA A 63 3.11 32.47 12.24
CA ALA A 63 2.53 33.80 12.44
C ALA A 63 1.60 33.84 13.66
N CYS A 64 0.73 32.84 13.84
CA CYS A 64 -0.12 32.71 15.02
C CYS A 64 0.72 32.56 16.31
N THR A 65 1.81 31.80 16.26
CA THR A 65 2.71 31.62 17.41
C THR A 65 3.42 32.91 17.81
N LEU A 66 3.76 33.78 16.86
CA LEU A 66 4.42 35.06 17.16
C LEU A 66 3.46 36.21 17.49
N LEU A 67 2.24 36.20 16.95
CA LEU A 67 1.28 37.29 17.12
C LEU A 67 0.24 36.97 18.19
N PHE A 68 -0.45 35.84 18.04
CA PHE A 68 -1.59 35.49 18.88
C PHE A 68 -1.15 34.97 20.26
N LEU A 69 -0.14 34.10 20.32
CA LEU A 69 0.27 33.49 21.59
C LEU A 69 0.80 34.51 22.61
N PRO A 70 1.67 35.48 22.27
CA PRO A 70 2.08 36.52 23.21
C PRO A 70 0.91 37.36 23.71
N ALA A 71 0.00 37.76 22.80
CA ALA A 71 -1.21 38.52 23.15
C ALA A 71 -2.13 37.74 24.10
N ALA A 72 -2.33 36.44 23.87
CA ALA A 72 -3.11 35.60 24.76
C ALA A 72 -2.47 35.49 26.16
N ILE A 73 -1.14 35.36 26.23
CA ILE A 73 -0.42 35.29 27.51
C ILE A 73 -0.48 36.62 28.29
N THR A 74 -0.40 37.76 27.61
CA THR A 74 -0.51 39.08 28.26
C THR A 74 -1.91 39.37 28.80
N VAL A 75 -2.95 38.89 28.11
CA VAL A 75 -4.36 39.00 28.55
C VAL A 75 -4.66 38.03 29.70
N LEU A 76 -4.31 36.75 29.57
CA LEU A 76 -4.69 35.71 30.54
C LEU A 76 -3.84 35.73 31.83
N ARG A 77 -2.66 36.38 31.80
CA ARG A 77 -1.73 36.53 32.93
C ARG A 77 -1.60 35.26 33.79
N PRO A 78 -1.17 34.13 33.22
CA PRO A 78 -1.13 32.85 33.94
C PRO A 78 -0.25 32.94 35.19
N ARG A 79 -0.77 32.40 36.31
CA ARG A 79 -0.11 32.35 37.62
C ARG A 79 1.22 31.60 37.55
N GLU A 80 2.20 32.09 38.30
CA GLU A 80 3.51 31.46 38.40
C GLU A 80 3.45 30.19 39.25
N ARG A 81 3.93 29.06 38.71
CA ARG A 81 4.17 27.82 39.47
C ARG A 81 5.67 27.53 39.53
N ALA A 82 6.18 27.32 40.74
CA ALA A 82 7.57 26.95 41.02
C ALA A 82 7.80 25.44 40.80
N ALA A 83 8.05 25.02 39.55
CA ALA A 83 8.54 23.67 39.22
C ALA A 83 9.91 23.74 38.51
N SER A 84 10.69 22.68 38.35
CA SER A 84 11.86 22.72 37.46
C SER A 84 11.42 22.88 35.99
N ALA A 85 12.20 23.59 35.17
CA ALA A 85 11.85 23.88 33.78
C ALA A 85 12.28 22.79 32.77
N GLY A 86 13.16 21.87 33.19
CA GLY A 86 13.64 20.73 32.39
C GLY A 86 13.38 19.38 33.06
N PHE A 87 14.07 18.32 32.62
CA PHE A 87 13.99 16.99 33.20
C PHE A 87 15.13 16.77 34.19
N ALA A 88 14.92 17.10 35.46
CA ALA A 88 15.95 16.93 36.51
C ALA A 88 16.44 15.47 36.63
N TRP A 89 15.58 14.49 36.33
CA TRP A 89 15.95 13.07 36.31
C TRP A 89 16.88 12.70 35.15
N ALA A 90 16.93 13.50 34.09
CA ALA A 90 17.72 13.25 32.88
C ALA A 90 19.09 13.95 32.89
N GLU A 91 19.36 14.85 33.85
CA GLU A 91 20.65 15.52 34.01
C GLU A 91 21.83 14.54 34.19
N PRO A 92 21.73 13.47 35.01
CA PRO A 92 22.81 12.47 35.11
C PRO A 92 23.09 11.74 33.78
N LEU A 93 22.09 11.69 32.89
CA LEU A 93 22.20 11.03 31.59
C LEU A 93 23.07 11.85 30.62
N ASP A 94 23.06 13.18 30.71
CA ASP A 94 23.93 14.06 29.91
C ASP A 94 25.42 13.77 30.18
N ASP A 95 25.79 13.52 31.44
CA ASP A 95 27.16 13.16 31.82
C ASP A 95 27.57 11.78 31.31
N VAL A 96 26.65 10.81 31.36
CA VAL A 96 26.88 9.47 30.81
C VAL A 96 27.10 9.55 29.30
N ILE A 97 26.28 10.31 28.57
CA ILE A 97 26.42 10.48 27.12
C ILE A 97 27.75 11.17 26.79
N ARG A 98 28.14 12.18 27.55
CA ARG A 98 29.42 12.89 27.34
C ARG A 98 30.62 11.96 27.55
N ARG A 99 30.62 11.15 28.61
CA ARG A 99 31.70 10.19 28.93
C ARG A 99 31.74 9.02 27.94
N ARG A 100 30.58 8.51 27.54
CA ARG A 100 30.41 7.38 26.60
C ARG A 100 30.14 7.83 25.16
N ARG A 101 30.55 9.04 24.77
CA ARG A 101 30.26 9.58 23.43
C ARG A 101 30.82 8.71 22.29
N VAL A 102 32.02 8.16 22.45
CA VAL A 102 32.67 7.33 21.43
C VAL A 102 31.89 6.03 21.17
N PRO A 103 31.57 5.20 22.17
CA PRO A 103 30.77 3.99 21.92
C PRO A 103 29.35 4.31 21.43
N ILE A 104 28.71 5.39 21.88
CA ILE A 104 27.40 5.80 21.37
C ILE A 104 27.48 6.13 19.88
N LEU A 105 28.46 6.96 19.47
CA LEU A 105 28.70 7.28 18.07
C LEU A 105 29.05 6.05 17.24
N ALA A 106 29.81 5.10 17.79
CA ALA A 106 30.14 3.85 17.12
C ALA A 106 28.88 2.98 16.88
N VAL A 107 27.97 2.88 17.86
CA VAL A 107 26.69 2.16 17.71
C VAL A 107 25.84 2.80 16.61
N PHE A 108 25.66 4.12 16.63
CA PHE A 108 24.90 4.80 15.59
C PHE A 108 25.60 4.78 14.23
N GLY A 109 26.93 4.77 14.18
CA GLY A 109 27.70 4.54 12.96
C GLY A 109 27.48 3.14 12.39
N ALA A 110 27.42 2.12 13.24
CA ALA A 110 27.08 0.76 12.84
C ALA A 110 25.64 0.65 12.32
N LEU A 111 24.69 1.34 12.98
CA LEU A 111 23.30 1.44 12.50
C LEU A 111 23.23 2.16 11.14
N ALA A 112 24.00 3.24 10.93
CA ALA A 112 24.07 3.90 9.63
C ALA A 112 24.62 2.97 8.54
N ALA A 113 25.69 2.23 8.83
CA ALA A 113 26.27 1.25 7.91
C ALA A 113 25.28 0.12 7.57
N LEU A 114 24.58 -0.41 8.58
CA LEU A 114 23.54 -1.42 8.41
C LEU A 114 22.38 -0.89 7.56
N GLY A 115 21.89 0.32 7.82
CA GLY A 115 20.84 0.95 7.03
C GLY A 115 21.26 1.17 5.57
N GLY A 116 22.51 1.59 5.34
CA GLY A 116 23.06 1.70 3.99
C GLY A 116 23.12 0.34 3.27
N ALA A 117 23.51 -0.72 3.97
CA ALA A 117 23.56 -2.08 3.43
C ALA A 117 22.17 -2.68 3.14
N LEU A 118 21.14 -2.29 3.91
CA LEU A 118 19.75 -2.75 3.72
C LEU A 118 18.97 -1.91 2.72
N LEU A 119 19.45 -0.72 2.34
CA LEU A 119 18.77 0.16 1.39
C LEU A 119 18.39 -0.52 0.06
N PRO A 120 19.23 -1.37 -0.57
CA PRO A 120 18.86 -2.08 -1.81
C PRO A 120 17.77 -3.15 -1.61
N ARG A 121 17.50 -3.58 -0.37
CA ARG A 121 16.44 -4.55 -0.06
C ARG A 121 15.07 -3.90 0.15
N LEU A 122 15.01 -2.58 0.22
CA LEU A 122 13.75 -1.85 0.37
C LEU A 122 12.87 -2.08 -0.88
N THR A 123 11.70 -2.67 -0.66
CA THR A 123 10.75 -2.97 -1.74
C THR A 123 9.70 -1.86 -1.84
N PHE A 124 9.26 -1.61 -3.08
CA PHE A 124 8.09 -0.80 -3.37
C PHE A 124 6.98 -1.70 -3.90
N ASP A 125 5.82 -1.62 -3.25
CA ASP A 125 4.59 -2.24 -3.68
C ASP A 125 3.89 -1.33 -4.70
N SER A 126 3.88 -1.79 -5.94
CA SER A 126 3.26 -1.09 -7.06
C SER A 126 1.78 -1.42 -7.24
N ASP A 127 1.21 -2.34 -6.46
CA ASP A 127 -0.20 -2.68 -6.58
C ASP A 127 -1.06 -1.71 -5.74
N PRO A 128 -1.88 -0.84 -6.36
CA PRO A 128 -2.74 0.06 -5.61
C PRO A 128 -3.83 -0.67 -4.81
N LEU A 129 -4.18 -1.91 -5.16
CA LEU A 129 -5.24 -2.69 -4.52
C LEU A 129 -4.89 -3.05 -3.07
N HIS A 130 -3.61 -3.24 -2.75
CA HIS A 130 -3.17 -3.48 -1.37
C HIS A 130 -3.39 -2.29 -0.43
N THR A 131 -3.58 -1.07 -0.97
CA THR A 131 -3.93 0.11 -0.16
C THR A 131 -5.44 0.20 0.14
N LYS A 132 -6.26 -0.58 -0.55
CA LYS A 132 -7.71 -0.63 -0.36
C LYS A 132 -8.07 -1.59 0.76
N ASN A 133 -9.23 -1.37 1.38
CA ASN A 133 -9.70 -2.24 2.45
C ASN A 133 -10.14 -3.60 1.87
N PRO A 134 -9.42 -4.71 2.19
CA PRO A 134 -9.70 -6.02 1.62
C PRO A 134 -11.03 -6.63 2.11
N ASN A 135 -11.61 -6.07 3.18
CA ASN A 135 -12.85 -6.57 3.78
C ASN A 135 -14.12 -5.98 3.17
N THR A 136 -14.00 -5.06 2.22
CA THR A 136 -15.16 -4.52 1.50
C THR A 136 -15.70 -5.55 0.51
N GLU A 137 -17.01 -5.54 0.27
CA GLU A 137 -17.67 -6.42 -0.72
C GLU A 137 -16.95 -6.36 -2.07
N ALA A 138 -16.75 -5.14 -2.61
CA ALA A 138 -16.08 -4.94 -3.90
C ALA A 138 -14.68 -5.55 -3.97
N MET A 139 -13.86 -5.41 -2.91
CA MET A 139 -12.51 -6.00 -2.90
C MET A 139 -12.55 -7.52 -2.76
N ARG A 140 -13.47 -8.07 -1.97
CA ARG A 140 -13.65 -9.54 -1.85
C ARG A 140 -14.08 -10.14 -3.17
N THR A 141 -15.11 -9.57 -3.81
CA THR A 141 -15.57 -10.00 -5.13
C THR A 141 -14.46 -9.89 -6.17
N LEU A 142 -13.64 -8.84 -6.12
CA LEU A 142 -12.48 -8.72 -7.02
C LEU A 142 -11.49 -9.86 -6.79
N TYR A 143 -11.08 -10.12 -5.55
CA TYR A 143 -10.13 -11.21 -5.25
C TYR A 143 -10.69 -12.59 -5.61
N ASP A 144 -11.99 -12.84 -5.40
CA ASP A 144 -12.66 -14.08 -5.80
C ASP A 144 -12.63 -14.30 -7.32
N LEU A 145 -12.63 -13.21 -8.10
CA LEU A 145 -12.63 -13.24 -9.57
C LEU A 145 -11.22 -13.12 -10.17
N MET A 146 -10.21 -12.70 -9.41
CA MET A 146 -8.87 -12.38 -9.92
C MET A 146 -8.13 -13.60 -10.46
N ASP A 147 -8.45 -14.80 -9.98
CA ASP A 147 -7.81 -16.04 -10.43
C ASP A 147 -8.34 -16.54 -11.78
N ASN A 148 -9.51 -16.08 -12.21
CA ASN A 148 -10.03 -16.41 -13.54
C ASN A 148 -9.35 -15.53 -14.61
N PRO A 149 -8.75 -16.13 -15.67
CA PRO A 149 -8.09 -15.39 -16.75
C PRO A 149 -8.97 -14.32 -17.41
N VAL A 150 -10.28 -14.53 -17.45
CA VAL A 150 -11.25 -13.64 -18.12
C VAL A 150 -11.53 -12.38 -17.28
N THR A 151 -11.54 -12.50 -15.95
CA THR A 151 -11.88 -11.41 -15.03
C THR A 151 -10.66 -10.80 -14.35
N ASN A 152 -9.45 -11.22 -14.74
CA ASN A 152 -8.20 -10.70 -14.23
C ASN A 152 -8.05 -9.20 -14.56
N PRO A 153 -7.82 -8.33 -13.56
CA PRO A 153 -7.71 -6.89 -13.77
C PRO A 153 -6.36 -6.44 -14.32
N PHE A 154 -5.33 -7.29 -14.40
CA PHE A 154 -3.96 -6.91 -14.81
C PHE A 154 -3.68 -7.16 -16.30
N THR A 155 -4.61 -6.82 -17.18
CA THR A 155 -4.46 -7.04 -18.62
C THR A 155 -3.75 -5.89 -19.33
N ILE A 156 -3.21 -6.19 -20.51
CA ILE A 156 -2.69 -5.21 -21.46
C ILE A 156 -3.59 -5.22 -22.68
N ASP A 157 -3.96 -4.03 -23.15
CA ASP A 157 -4.78 -3.86 -24.35
C ASP A 157 -3.96 -3.22 -25.46
N ILE A 158 -4.05 -3.76 -26.67
CA ILE A 158 -3.35 -3.26 -27.86
C ILE A 158 -4.39 -3.10 -28.98
N LEU A 159 -4.30 -1.99 -29.72
CA LEU A 159 -5.08 -1.79 -30.95
C LEU A 159 -4.23 -2.15 -32.17
N ALA A 160 -4.76 -3.06 -32.98
CA ALA A 160 -4.23 -3.43 -34.29
C ALA A 160 -5.09 -2.82 -35.41
N PRO A 161 -4.53 -2.59 -36.61
CA PRO A 161 -5.27 -1.98 -37.72
C PRO A 161 -6.48 -2.78 -38.19
N ASN A 162 -6.44 -4.11 -38.07
CA ASN A 162 -7.52 -5.02 -38.46
C ASN A 162 -7.37 -6.38 -37.75
N ALA A 163 -8.36 -7.26 -37.91
CA ALA A 163 -8.39 -8.59 -37.29
C ALA A 163 -7.24 -9.51 -37.75
N ALA A 164 -6.78 -9.41 -38.99
CA ALA A 164 -5.68 -10.24 -39.49
C ALA A 164 -4.33 -9.83 -38.87
N ASP A 165 -4.08 -8.52 -38.78
CA ASP A 165 -2.92 -7.98 -38.07
C ASP A 165 -2.99 -8.30 -36.57
N ALA A 166 -4.18 -8.29 -35.99
CA ALA A 166 -4.40 -8.69 -34.60
C ALA A 166 -4.00 -10.14 -34.34
N ALA A 167 -4.41 -11.07 -35.22
CA ALA A 167 -4.03 -12.48 -35.15
C ALA A 167 -2.50 -12.67 -35.30
N SER A 168 -1.87 -12.00 -36.27
CA SER A 168 -0.42 -12.09 -36.45
C SER A 168 0.38 -11.55 -35.25
N LEU A 169 -0.13 -10.50 -34.60
CA LEU A 169 0.48 -9.96 -33.39
C LEU A 169 0.23 -10.87 -32.18
N ALA A 170 -0.96 -11.46 -32.08
CA ALA A 170 -1.28 -12.43 -31.03
C ALA A 170 -0.32 -13.63 -31.04
N ASP A 171 -0.03 -14.21 -32.20
CA ASP A 171 0.94 -15.32 -32.35
C ASP A 171 2.35 -14.98 -31.83
N LYS A 172 2.74 -13.70 -31.89
CA LYS A 172 4.03 -13.23 -31.36
C LYS A 172 3.96 -13.04 -29.85
N LEU A 173 2.85 -12.50 -29.34
CA LEU A 173 2.63 -12.22 -27.93
C LEU A 173 2.47 -13.51 -27.11
N GLU A 174 1.78 -14.52 -27.62
CA GLU A 174 1.61 -15.83 -26.96
C GLU A 174 2.94 -16.55 -26.69
N LYS A 175 3.98 -16.26 -27.47
CA LYS A 175 5.33 -16.84 -27.29
C LYS A 175 6.12 -16.20 -26.16
N LEU A 176 5.62 -15.10 -25.57
CA LEU A 176 6.30 -14.42 -24.47
C LEU A 176 6.17 -15.22 -23.16
N SER A 177 7.24 -15.26 -22.37
CA SER A 177 7.30 -16.14 -21.20
C SER A 177 6.26 -15.85 -20.11
N LEU A 178 5.87 -14.58 -19.95
CA LEU A 178 4.95 -14.11 -18.91
C LEU A 178 3.51 -13.90 -19.40
N VAL A 179 3.23 -14.19 -20.67
CA VAL A 179 1.88 -14.15 -21.24
C VAL A 179 1.23 -15.50 -21.02
N ASP A 180 0.04 -15.49 -20.42
CA ASP A 180 -0.78 -16.68 -20.20
C ASP A 180 -1.63 -16.99 -21.43
N SER A 181 -2.38 -15.98 -21.88
CA SER A 181 -3.28 -16.07 -23.02
C SER A 181 -3.41 -14.72 -23.72
N VAL A 182 -3.72 -14.77 -25.02
CA VAL A 182 -4.02 -13.60 -25.83
C VAL A 182 -5.40 -13.77 -26.43
N ILE A 183 -6.27 -12.80 -26.19
CA ILE A 183 -7.65 -12.82 -26.65
C ILE A 183 -7.78 -11.78 -27.76
N THR A 184 -8.38 -12.19 -28.87
CA THR A 184 -8.69 -11.35 -30.04
C THR A 184 -10.10 -11.68 -30.51
N VAL A 185 -10.63 -10.92 -31.48
CA VAL A 185 -11.90 -11.28 -32.14
C VAL A 185 -11.84 -12.68 -32.78
N ASN A 186 -10.66 -13.10 -33.27
CA ASN A 186 -10.45 -14.42 -33.86
C ASN A 186 -10.49 -15.55 -32.83
N SER A 187 -10.22 -15.27 -31.56
CA SER A 187 -10.26 -16.27 -30.47
C SER A 187 -11.68 -16.81 -30.23
N PHE A 188 -12.72 -16.10 -30.67
CA PHE A 188 -14.12 -16.55 -30.59
C PHE A 188 -14.55 -17.46 -31.75
N VAL A 189 -13.70 -17.62 -32.77
CA VAL A 189 -13.92 -18.54 -33.89
C VAL A 189 -13.09 -19.80 -33.66
N PRO A 190 -13.69 -20.96 -33.38
CA PRO A 190 -12.94 -22.17 -33.10
C PRO A 190 -12.11 -22.63 -34.31
N ALA A 191 -10.86 -23.06 -34.08
CA ALA A 191 -10.04 -23.73 -35.08
C ALA A 191 -10.51 -25.19 -35.30
N ASP A 192 -10.21 -25.75 -36.47
CA ASP A 192 -10.45 -27.16 -36.84
C ASP A 192 -11.88 -27.64 -36.58
N GLN A 193 -12.87 -26.86 -37.03
CA GLN A 193 -14.29 -27.17 -36.82
C GLN A 193 -14.77 -28.46 -37.49
N PRO A 194 -14.39 -28.81 -38.74
CA PRO A 194 -14.94 -29.98 -39.42
C PRO A 194 -14.81 -31.30 -38.63
N PRO A 195 -13.63 -31.69 -38.11
CA PRO A 195 -13.52 -32.91 -37.31
C PRO A 195 -14.28 -32.82 -35.97
N LYS A 196 -14.36 -31.64 -35.36
CA LYS A 196 -15.10 -31.43 -34.10
C LYS A 196 -16.60 -31.56 -34.30
N LEU A 197 -17.13 -30.96 -35.36
CA LEU A 197 -18.55 -31.04 -35.71
C LEU A 197 -18.96 -32.47 -36.07
N ALA A 198 -18.11 -33.22 -36.78
CA ALA A 198 -18.36 -34.64 -37.04
C ALA A 198 -18.48 -35.44 -35.73
N ALA A 199 -17.53 -35.25 -34.81
CA ALA A 199 -17.57 -35.93 -33.50
C ALA A 199 -18.80 -35.53 -32.66
N ILE A 200 -19.22 -34.26 -32.70
CA ILE A 200 -20.43 -33.77 -32.02
C ILE A 200 -21.69 -34.40 -32.64
N ALA A 201 -21.76 -34.51 -33.97
CA ALA A 201 -22.88 -35.13 -34.68
C ALA A 201 -23.00 -36.63 -34.37
N ASP A 202 -21.87 -37.34 -34.27
CA ASP A 202 -21.84 -38.75 -33.86
C ASP A 202 -22.39 -38.89 -32.42
N ALA A 203 -21.92 -38.06 -31.49
CA ALA A 203 -22.40 -38.05 -30.11
C ALA A 203 -23.90 -37.69 -30.01
N ALA A 204 -24.36 -36.72 -30.81
CA ALA A 204 -25.76 -36.34 -30.87
C ALA A 204 -26.66 -37.49 -31.37
N THR A 205 -26.15 -38.28 -32.33
CA THR A 205 -26.86 -39.45 -32.86
C THR A 205 -26.99 -40.56 -31.81
N ILE A 206 -25.93 -40.81 -31.04
CA ILE A 206 -25.91 -41.83 -29.99
C ILE A 206 -26.80 -41.44 -28.80
N LEU A 207 -26.73 -40.17 -28.38
CA LEU A 207 -27.36 -39.70 -27.14
C LEU A 207 -28.76 -39.09 -27.34
N GLY A 208 -29.12 -38.71 -28.56
CA GLY A 208 -30.33 -37.92 -28.85
C GLY A 208 -31.61 -38.56 -28.33
N ALA A 209 -31.80 -39.85 -28.57
CA ALA A 209 -32.98 -40.59 -28.10
C ALA A 209 -33.07 -40.70 -26.57
N THR A 210 -31.93 -40.65 -25.87
CA THR A 210 -31.86 -40.73 -24.40
C THR A 210 -32.11 -39.37 -23.74
N LEU A 211 -31.65 -38.29 -24.37
CA LEU A 211 -31.75 -36.92 -23.81
C LEU A 211 -33.10 -36.24 -24.07
N ALA A 212 -33.92 -36.77 -24.98
CA ALA A 212 -35.26 -36.29 -25.29
C ALA A 212 -36.31 -37.41 -25.13
N PRO A 213 -36.62 -37.83 -23.89
CA PRO A 213 -37.67 -38.82 -23.65
C PRO A 213 -39.02 -38.29 -24.13
N HIS A 214 -39.81 -39.17 -24.77
CA HIS A 214 -41.07 -38.80 -25.43
C HIS A 214 -42.21 -38.51 -24.45
N GLU A 215 -42.10 -38.99 -23.21
CA GLU A 215 -43.09 -38.77 -22.15
C GLU A 215 -42.40 -38.24 -20.89
N PRO A 216 -42.88 -37.15 -20.29
CA PRO A 216 -42.41 -36.71 -18.99
C PRO A 216 -42.76 -37.76 -17.93
N ALA A 217 -41.79 -38.12 -17.09
CA ALA A 217 -42.04 -39.02 -15.97
C ALA A 217 -43.07 -38.43 -15.02
N ALA A 218 -43.92 -39.30 -14.44
CA ALA A 218 -44.87 -38.88 -13.42
C ALA A 218 -44.14 -38.29 -12.19
N PRO A 219 -44.74 -37.32 -11.48
CA PRO A 219 -44.16 -36.78 -10.26
C PRO A 219 -43.91 -37.88 -9.23
N VAL A 220 -42.70 -37.90 -8.66
CA VAL A 220 -42.30 -38.92 -7.67
C VAL A 220 -42.97 -38.65 -6.34
N THR A 221 -43.45 -39.69 -5.65
CA THR A 221 -44.05 -39.55 -4.31
C THR A 221 -43.00 -39.68 -3.20
N PRO A 222 -43.21 -39.11 -2.01
CA PRO A 222 -42.29 -39.25 -0.87
C PRO A 222 -42.00 -40.72 -0.52
N ASP A 223 -43.01 -41.59 -0.61
CA ASP A 223 -42.86 -43.02 -0.38
C ASP A 223 -41.96 -43.71 -1.41
N GLN A 224 -42.04 -43.31 -2.68
CA GLN A 224 -41.16 -43.83 -3.72
C GLN A 224 -39.70 -43.43 -3.48
N ILE A 225 -39.46 -42.20 -3.03
CA ILE A 225 -38.10 -41.73 -2.70
C ILE A 225 -37.54 -42.48 -1.49
N ARG A 226 -38.34 -42.67 -0.43
CA ARG A 226 -37.93 -43.50 0.73
C ARG A 226 -37.63 -44.94 0.32
N MET A 227 -38.46 -45.51 -0.53
CA MET A 227 -38.27 -46.85 -1.05
C MET A 227 -36.96 -46.93 -1.83
N ALA A 228 -36.72 -46.02 -2.78
CA ALA A 228 -35.47 -45.96 -3.54
C ALA A 228 -34.24 -45.80 -2.63
N ALA A 229 -34.31 -44.93 -1.61
CA ALA A 229 -33.25 -44.75 -0.63
C ALA A 229 -32.98 -46.04 0.17
N SER A 230 -34.02 -46.75 0.59
CA SER A 230 -33.91 -48.03 1.29
C SER A 230 -33.31 -49.13 0.41
N THR A 231 -33.68 -49.18 -0.88
CA THR A 231 -33.14 -50.14 -1.85
C THR A 231 -31.67 -49.87 -2.13
N ALA A 232 -31.30 -48.61 -2.35
CA ALA A 232 -29.91 -48.20 -2.52
C ALA A 232 -29.07 -48.51 -1.28
N LEU A 233 -29.60 -48.23 -0.09
CA LEU A 233 -28.96 -48.56 1.18
C LEU A 233 -28.68 -50.05 1.32
N GLN A 234 -29.64 -50.92 0.99
CA GLN A 234 -29.43 -52.38 1.05
C GLN A 234 -28.28 -52.83 0.14
N GLN A 235 -28.21 -52.31 -1.09
CA GLN A 235 -27.11 -52.62 -2.01
C GLN A 235 -25.75 -52.13 -1.48
N ILE A 236 -25.71 -50.92 -0.91
CA ILE A 236 -24.49 -50.36 -0.33
C ILE A 236 -24.04 -51.15 0.91
N GLN A 237 -24.98 -51.62 1.76
CA GLN A 237 -24.67 -52.44 2.93
C GLN A 237 -24.00 -53.77 2.57
N LEU A 238 -24.36 -54.39 1.44
CA LEU A 238 -23.70 -55.60 0.94
C LEU A 238 -22.25 -55.35 0.47
N ALA A 239 -21.95 -54.10 0.08
CA ALA A 239 -20.63 -53.69 -0.39
C ALA A 239 -19.74 -53.11 0.73
N LEU A 240 -20.32 -52.57 1.81
CA LEU A 240 -19.61 -51.90 2.91
C LEU A 240 -18.45 -52.73 3.51
N PRO A 241 -18.60 -54.04 3.78
CA PRO A 241 -17.52 -54.85 4.34
C PRO A 241 -16.34 -55.06 3.39
N LYS A 242 -16.51 -54.77 2.09
CA LYS A 242 -15.51 -54.97 1.04
C LYS A 242 -14.74 -53.70 0.71
N VAL A 243 -15.09 -52.57 1.32
CA VAL A 243 -14.47 -51.26 1.07
C VAL A 243 -13.74 -50.75 2.32
N PRO A 244 -12.69 -49.92 2.13
CA PRO A 244 -12.01 -49.26 3.24
C PRO A 244 -12.95 -48.43 4.12
N ALA A 245 -12.60 -48.28 5.41
CA ALA A 245 -13.44 -47.57 6.39
C ALA A 245 -13.61 -46.07 6.10
N ASP A 246 -12.69 -45.47 5.34
CA ASP A 246 -12.71 -44.08 4.84
C ASP A 246 -13.45 -43.93 3.50
N SER A 247 -14.06 -44.99 2.99
CA SER A 247 -14.82 -44.96 1.75
C SER A 247 -16.00 -43.98 1.84
N PRO A 248 -16.27 -43.17 0.79
CA PRO A 248 -17.44 -42.28 0.73
C PRO A 248 -18.78 -43.03 0.77
N LEU A 249 -18.79 -44.36 0.59
CA LEU A 249 -19.98 -45.18 0.75
C LEU A 249 -20.46 -45.26 2.20
N VAL A 250 -19.57 -45.10 3.19
CA VAL A 250 -19.92 -45.14 4.61
C VAL A 250 -20.83 -43.96 5.01
N PRO A 251 -20.46 -42.69 4.76
CA PRO A 251 -21.37 -41.57 5.02
C PRO A 251 -22.61 -41.60 4.14
N LEU A 252 -22.50 -41.99 2.85
CA LEU A 252 -23.65 -42.11 1.97
C LEU A 252 -24.68 -43.14 2.47
N ALA A 253 -24.23 -44.27 3.02
CA ALA A 253 -25.12 -45.25 3.65
C ALA A 253 -25.84 -44.68 4.87
N ALA A 254 -25.15 -43.87 5.68
CA ALA A 254 -25.77 -43.20 6.82
C ALA A 254 -26.84 -42.18 6.36
N ASP A 255 -26.54 -41.39 5.33
CA ASP A 255 -27.47 -40.40 4.77
C ASP A 255 -28.71 -41.06 4.15
N LEU A 256 -28.54 -42.14 3.38
CA LEU A 256 -29.66 -42.90 2.81
C LEU A 256 -30.52 -43.58 3.88
N LYS A 257 -29.89 -44.05 4.97
CA LYS A 257 -30.62 -44.56 6.14
C LYS A 257 -31.46 -43.49 6.80
N ALA A 258 -30.90 -42.29 7.01
CA ALA A 258 -31.63 -41.17 7.57
C ALA A 258 -32.78 -40.75 6.63
N LEU A 259 -32.53 -40.64 5.33
CA LEU A 259 -33.51 -40.27 4.30
C LEU A 259 -34.66 -41.27 4.21
N SER A 260 -34.39 -42.57 4.34
CA SER A 260 -35.41 -43.64 4.30
C SER A 260 -36.45 -43.56 5.42
N ALA A 261 -36.12 -42.89 6.53
CA ALA A 261 -37.00 -42.71 7.69
C ALA A 261 -37.43 -41.23 7.89
N ALA A 262 -37.05 -40.34 6.97
CA ALA A 262 -37.31 -38.91 7.12
C ALA A 262 -38.79 -38.55 6.80
N PRO A 263 -39.30 -37.44 7.39
CA PRO A 263 -40.62 -36.89 7.06
C PRO A 263 -40.73 -36.51 5.58
N ASP A 264 -41.96 -36.48 5.05
CA ASP A 264 -42.23 -36.19 3.64
C ASP A 264 -41.58 -34.89 3.15
N GLU A 265 -41.65 -33.83 3.95
CA GLU A 265 -41.06 -32.52 3.62
C GLU A 265 -39.55 -32.61 3.39
N THR A 266 -38.82 -33.32 4.27
CA THR A 266 -37.37 -33.51 4.15
C THR A 266 -37.00 -34.34 2.94
N VAL A 267 -37.78 -35.39 2.66
CA VAL A 267 -37.54 -36.30 1.52
C VAL A 267 -37.73 -35.57 0.19
N VAL A 268 -38.81 -34.76 0.09
CA VAL A 268 -39.07 -33.94 -1.10
C VAL A 268 -38.02 -32.83 -1.25
N ALA A 269 -37.62 -32.17 -0.16
CA ALA A 269 -36.58 -31.15 -0.21
C ALA A 269 -35.21 -31.73 -0.65
N ALA A 270 -34.88 -32.95 -0.21
CA ALA A 270 -33.68 -33.64 -0.63
C ALA A 270 -33.69 -33.98 -2.13
N ASP A 271 -34.82 -34.50 -2.64
CA ASP A 271 -34.98 -34.75 -4.08
C ASP A 271 -34.83 -33.47 -4.89
N GLN A 272 -35.50 -32.38 -4.51
CA GLN A 272 -35.36 -31.09 -5.17
C GLN A 272 -33.93 -30.56 -5.12
N ALA A 273 -33.23 -30.68 -3.99
CA ALA A 273 -31.84 -30.23 -3.87
C ALA A 273 -30.91 -30.99 -4.83
N LEU A 274 -31.14 -32.29 -5.05
CA LEU A 274 -30.37 -33.14 -5.95
C LEU A 274 -30.73 -32.90 -7.43
N THR A 275 -32.01 -32.73 -7.75
CA THR A 275 -32.50 -32.76 -9.14
C THR A 275 -32.75 -31.38 -9.75
N ARG A 276 -32.87 -30.30 -8.97
CA ARG A 276 -33.27 -28.96 -9.47
C ARG A 276 -32.45 -28.42 -10.64
N PHE A 277 -31.16 -28.76 -10.73
CA PHE A 277 -30.29 -28.29 -11.81
C PHE A 277 -30.21 -29.25 -13.00
N LEU A 278 -30.63 -30.50 -12.82
CA LEU A 278 -30.51 -31.54 -13.83
C LEU A 278 -31.27 -31.19 -15.12
N PRO A 279 -32.53 -30.67 -15.09
CA PRO A 279 -33.22 -30.27 -16.32
C PRO A 279 -32.45 -29.22 -17.12
N THR A 280 -31.89 -28.21 -16.45
CA THR A 280 -31.10 -27.14 -17.08
C THR A 280 -29.79 -27.69 -17.65
N GLN A 281 -29.09 -28.58 -16.92
CA GLN A 281 -27.86 -29.22 -17.40
C GLN A 281 -28.12 -30.11 -18.62
N LEU A 282 -29.21 -30.88 -18.63
CA LEU A 282 -29.61 -31.68 -19.79
C LEU A 282 -30.03 -30.80 -20.97
N ALA A 283 -30.66 -29.64 -20.73
CA ALA A 283 -30.93 -28.66 -21.77
C ALA A 283 -29.65 -28.05 -22.36
N GLN A 284 -28.68 -27.70 -21.51
CA GLN A 284 -27.37 -27.22 -21.94
C GLN A 284 -26.62 -28.27 -22.77
N LEU A 285 -26.65 -29.54 -22.34
CA LEU A 285 -26.03 -30.64 -23.09
C LEU A 285 -26.69 -30.82 -24.47
N ARG A 286 -28.02 -30.81 -24.54
CA ARG A 286 -28.76 -30.87 -25.82
C ARG A 286 -28.36 -29.72 -26.74
N THR A 287 -28.23 -28.51 -26.20
CA THR A 287 -27.81 -27.32 -26.95
C THR A 287 -26.37 -27.43 -27.44
N ALA A 288 -25.46 -27.98 -26.61
CA ALA A 288 -24.07 -28.19 -27.00
C ALA A 288 -23.91 -29.25 -28.11
N LEU A 289 -24.81 -30.24 -28.17
CA LEU A 289 -24.84 -31.27 -29.21
C LEU A 289 -25.39 -30.78 -30.56
N THR A 290 -25.94 -29.58 -30.64
CA THR A 290 -26.45 -28.96 -31.88
C THR A 290 -25.52 -27.87 -32.43
N ALA A 291 -24.21 -28.01 -32.23
CA ALA A 291 -23.21 -27.06 -32.71
C ALA A 291 -23.23 -26.94 -34.24
N THR A 292 -23.00 -25.73 -34.75
CA THR A 292 -22.94 -25.40 -36.18
C THR A 292 -21.58 -24.76 -36.51
N PRO A 293 -21.19 -24.68 -37.79
CA PRO A 293 -20.02 -23.91 -38.18
C PRO A 293 -20.17 -22.45 -37.75
N VAL A 294 -19.11 -21.87 -37.17
CA VAL A 294 -19.05 -20.48 -36.72
C VAL A 294 -17.96 -19.74 -37.49
N THR A 295 -18.31 -18.59 -38.06
CA THR A 295 -17.40 -17.65 -38.71
C THR A 295 -17.44 -16.29 -38.00
N LEU A 296 -16.54 -15.38 -38.38
CA LEU A 296 -16.55 -14.01 -37.85
C LEU A 296 -17.89 -13.28 -38.12
N ALA A 297 -18.59 -13.64 -39.21
CA ALA A 297 -19.87 -13.04 -39.56
C ALA A 297 -21.04 -13.54 -38.67
N ASP A 298 -20.85 -14.69 -38.02
CA ASP A 298 -21.86 -15.31 -37.13
C ASP A 298 -21.73 -14.81 -35.68
N LEU A 299 -20.70 -14.00 -35.38
CA LEU A 299 -20.51 -13.45 -34.04
C LEU A 299 -21.61 -12.44 -33.70
N PRO A 300 -22.14 -12.46 -32.47
CA PRO A 300 -23.10 -11.46 -32.03
C PRO A 300 -22.55 -10.03 -32.21
N PRO A 301 -23.39 -9.05 -32.62
CA PRO A 301 -22.93 -7.68 -32.84
C PRO A 301 -22.40 -7.03 -31.55
N GLU A 302 -22.96 -7.41 -30.39
CA GLU A 302 -22.51 -6.96 -29.07
C GLU A 302 -21.07 -7.41 -28.80
N LEU A 303 -20.77 -8.68 -29.06
CA LEU A 303 -19.41 -9.22 -28.91
C LEU A 303 -18.46 -8.55 -29.92
N THR A 304 -18.85 -8.47 -31.19
CA THR A 304 -18.01 -7.87 -32.23
C THR A 304 -17.64 -6.43 -31.91
N ARG A 305 -18.57 -5.65 -31.35
CA ARG A 305 -18.36 -4.25 -30.95
C ARG A 305 -17.32 -4.07 -29.84
N ASP A 306 -17.19 -5.05 -28.94
CA ASP A 306 -16.20 -4.99 -27.84
C ASP A 306 -14.76 -5.28 -28.29
N TRP A 307 -14.61 -5.88 -29.48
CA TRP A 307 -13.33 -6.32 -30.03
C TRP A 307 -12.93 -5.63 -31.34
N VAL A 308 -13.87 -5.08 -32.10
CA VAL A 308 -13.63 -4.42 -33.39
C VAL A 308 -14.34 -3.08 -33.43
N LEU A 309 -13.57 -2.02 -33.69
CA LEU A 309 -14.07 -0.66 -33.84
C LEU A 309 -14.75 -0.46 -35.20
N PRO A 310 -15.63 0.55 -35.34
CA PRO A 310 -16.29 0.85 -36.62
C PRO A 310 -15.35 1.17 -37.79
N ASP A 311 -14.13 1.59 -37.50
CA ASP A 311 -13.08 1.87 -38.50
C ASP A 311 -12.28 0.62 -38.91
N GLY A 312 -12.61 -0.54 -38.34
CA GLY A 312 -11.96 -1.82 -38.62
C GLY A 312 -10.82 -2.17 -37.68
N GLN A 313 -10.38 -1.27 -36.79
CA GLN A 313 -9.33 -1.58 -35.82
C GLN A 313 -9.78 -2.67 -34.85
N ALA A 314 -8.89 -3.62 -34.55
CA ALA A 314 -9.18 -4.76 -33.69
C ALA A 314 -8.38 -4.69 -32.39
N ARG A 315 -9.05 -4.98 -31.28
CA ARG A 315 -8.47 -5.08 -29.95
C ARG A 315 -7.79 -6.43 -29.75
N ILE A 316 -6.62 -6.40 -29.14
CA ILE A 316 -5.91 -7.55 -28.60
C ILE A 316 -5.82 -7.35 -27.09
N GLN A 317 -6.26 -8.33 -26.32
CA GLN A 317 -6.12 -8.34 -24.87
C GLN A 317 -5.10 -9.41 -24.46
N VAL A 318 -4.09 -9.00 -23.72
CA VAL A 318 -3.01 -9.87 -23.26
C VAL A 318 -3.17 -10.11 -21.76
N VAL A 319 -3.29 -11.37 -21.36
CA VAL A 319 -3.47 -11.80 -19.98
C VAL A 319 -2.14 -12.29 -19.42
N PRO A 320 -1.70 -11.79 -18.24
CA PRO A 320 -0.47 -12.24 -17.62
C PRO A 320 -0.64 -13.57 -16.89
N LYS A 321 0.46 -14.34 -16.83
CA LYS A 321 0.55 -15.50 -15.93
C LYS A 321 0.49 -15.09 -14.44
N PRO A 322 0.12 -15.99 -13.53
CA PRO A 322 0.08 -15.71 -12.10
C PRO A 322 1.39 -15.11 -11.53
N GLU A 323 2.56 -15.53 -12.02
CA GLU A 323 3.86 -15.02 -11.55
C GLU A 323 4.09 -13.55 -11.93
N ALA A 324 3.41 -13.06 -12.97
CA ALA A 324 3.46 -11.68 -13.43
C ALA A 324 2.53 -10.73 -12.67
N ARG A 325 1.74 -11.21 -11.68
CA ARG A 325 0.81 -10.37 -10.91
C ARG A 325 1.49 -9.55 -9.82
N ASN A 326 2.69 -9.91 -9.37
CA ASN A 326 3.42 -9.14 -8.36
C ASN A 326 4.16 -7.93 -8.97
N SER A 327 4.62 -6.98 -8.15
CA SER A 327 5.23 -5.72 -8.62
C SER A 327 6.43 -5.88 -9.56
N LYS A 328 7.26 -6.91 -9.36
CA LYS A 328 8.42 -7.18 -10.22
C LYS A 328 7.98 -7.88 -11.51
N GLY A 329 7.14 -8.90 -11.37
CA GLY A 329 6.56 -9.68 -12.47
C GLY A 329 5.78 -8.80 -13.44
N LEU A 330 4.94 -7.90 -12.92
CA LEU A 330 4.12 -6.98 -13.72
C LEU A 330 5.00 -6.05 -14.55
N ARG A 331 6.10 -5.55 -13.95
CA ARG A 331 7.08 -4.72 -14.65
C ARG A 331 7.78 -5.48 -15.77
N HIS A 332 8.14 -6.74 -15.54
CA HIS A 332 8.75 -7.58 -16.58
C HIS A 332 7.75 -7.92 -17.69
N PHE A 333 6.51 -8.22 -17.34
CA PHE A 333 5.42 -8.49 -18.28
C PHE A 333 5.14 -7.27 -19.16
N VAL A 334 4.93 -6.09 -18.58
CA VAL A 334 4.74 -4.84 -19.32
C VAL A 334 5.92 -4.57 -20.25
N ARG A 335 7.17 -4.74 -19.78
CA ARG A 335 8.36 -4.57 -20.64
C ARG A 335 8.41 -5.55 -21.82
N GLN A 336 8.05 -6.82 -21.61
CA GLN A 336 8.02 -7.82 -22.67
C GLN A 336 6.99 -7.47 -23.74
N VAL A 337 5.79 -7.07 -23.32
CA VAL A 337 4.70 -6.74 -24.24
C VAL A 337 4.96 -5.42 -24.98
N VAL A 338 5.39 -4.37 -24.28
CA VAL A 338 5.69 -3.05 -24.87
C VAL A 338 6.86 -3.13 -25.86
N ALA A 339 7.83 -4.03 -25.65
CA ALA A 339 8.92 -4.25 -26.59
C ALA A 339 8.44 -4.82 -27.95
N VAL A 340 7.34 -5.57 -27.96
CA VAL A 340 6.71 -6.12 -29.17
C VAL A 340 5.67 -5.14 -29.75
N ALA A 341 4.91 -4.48 -28.88
CA ALA A 341 3.82 -3.56 -29.22
C ALA A 341 3.98 -2.23 -28.47
N PRO A 342 4.66 -1.23 -29.07
CA PRO A 342 4.93 0.06 -28.40
C PRO A 342 3.68 0.88 -28.05
N ASN A 343 2.57 0.62 -28.72
CA ASN A 343 1.26 1.26 -28.49
C ASN A 343 0.40 0.50 -27.45
N ALA A 344 0.97 -0.44 -26.70
CA ALA A 344 0.28 -1.17 -25.65
C ALA A 344 -0.18 -0.23 -24.51
N GLY A 345 -1.42 -0.43 -24.07
CA GLY A 345 -2.05 0.28 -22.97
C GLY A 345 -2.78 -0.67 -22.01
N GLY A 346 -3.82 -0.19 -21.35
CA GLY A 346 -4.58 -0.98 -20.38
C GLY A 346 -4.07 -0.81 -18.95
N SER A 347 -4.64 -1.60 -18.04
CA SER A 347 -4.46 -1.45 -16.60
C SER A 347 -3.04 -1.78 -16.15
N ALA A 348 -2.44 -2.88 -16.64
CA ALA A 348 -1.09 -3.26 -16.25
C ALA A 348 -0.04 -2.21 -16.64
N VAL A 349 -0.12 -1.68 -17.86
CA VAL A 349 0.76 -0.59 -18.35
C VAL A 349 0.56 0.66 -17.50
N THR A 350 -0.70 1.03 -17.23
CA THR A 350 -1.03 2.22 -16.44
C THR A 350 -0.50 2.11 -15.01
N ILE A 351 -0.65 0.95 -14.37
CA ILE A 351 -0.16 0.69 -13.01
C ILE A 351 1.38 0.80 -12.95
N GLU A 352 2.09 0.19 -13.90
CA GLU A 352 3.56 0.26 -13.96
C GLU A 352 4.06 1.69 -14.21
N ALA A 353 3.49 2.38 -15.19
CA ALA A 353 3.86 3.75 -15.53
C ALA A 353 3.56 4.73 -14.39
N THR A 354 2.43 4.53 -13.71
CA THR A 354 2.05 5.32 -12.51
C THR A 354 3.02 5.07 -11.37
N SER A 355 3.38 3.80 -11.11
CA SER A 355 4.40 3.45 -10.11
C SER A 355 5.72 4.15 -10.39
N ALA A 356 6.22 4.09 -11.63
CA ALA A 356 7.47 4.73 -12.02
C ALA A 356 7.42 6.26 -11.85
N THR A 357 6.32 6.89 -12.24
CA THR A 357 6.08 8.33 -12.11
C THR A 357 6.06 8.77 -10.66
N ILE A 358 5.36 8.00 -9.80
CA ILE A 358 5.24 8.29 -8.38
C ILE A 358 6.58 8.14 -7.67
N VAL A 359 7.29 7.01 -7.85
CA VAL A 359 8.63 6.81 -7.27
C VAL A 359 9.60 7.90 -7.73
N GLY A 360 9.56 8.26 -9.02
CA GLY A 360 10.35 9.36 -9.57
C GLY A 360 10.04 10.71 -8.93
N SER A 361 8.76 11.02 -8.72
CA SER A 361 8.28 12.23 -8.06
C SER A 361 8.73 12.31 -6.60
N PHE A 362 8.63 11.22 -5.83
CA PHE A 362 9.11 11.17 -4.46
C PHE A 362 10.61 11.33 -4.35
N ARG A 363 11.39 10.75 -5.26
CA ARG A 363 12.84 10.96 -5.31
C ARG A 363 13.17 12.43 -5.58
N LYS A 364 12.50 13.07 -6.54
CA LYS A 364 12.66 14.51 -6.83
C LYS A 364 12.30 15.37 -5.61
N ALA A 365 11.18 15.08 -4.94
CA ALA A 365 10.75 15.78 -3.74
C ALA A 365 11.73 15.59 -2.57
N ALA A 366 12.21 14.38 -2.31
CA ALA A 366 13.18 14.11 -1.24
C ALA A 366 14.49 14.89 -1.45
N ILE A 367 15.03 14.87 -2.67
CA ILE A 367 16.25 15.62 -3.01
C ILE A 367 15.98 17.12 -2.92
N GLY A 368 14.86 17.60 -3.45
CA GLY A 368 14.44 19.00 -3.39
C GLY A 368 14.29 19.50 -1.95
N ALA A 369 13.63 18.73 -1.09
CA ALA A 369 13.47 19.02 0.33
C ALA A 369 14.83 19.12 1.03
N LEU A 370 15.71 18.13 0.82
CA LEU A 370 17.04 18.13 1.43
C LEU A 370 17.87 19.35 0.99
N LEU A 371 17.84 19.70 -0.29
CA LEU A 371 18.55 20.88 -0.81
C LEU A 371 17.97 22.18 -0.23
N ALA A 372 16.64 22.34 -0.24
CA ALA A 372 15.97 23.53 0.29
C ALA A 372 16.25 23.72 1.79
N ILE A 373 16.13 22.64 2.57
CA ILE A 373 16.46 22.62 4.00
C ILE A 373 17.93 23.00 4.21
N THR A 374 18.85 22.41 3.45
CA THR A 374 20.29 22.71 3.55
C THR A 374 20.57 24.19 3.30
N ILE A 375 19.94 24.78 2.27
CA ILE A 375 20.06 26.22 1.96
C ILE A 375 19.53 27.07 3.12
N ILE A 376 18.34 26.78 3.62
CA ILE A 376 17.73 27.51 4.75
C ILE A 376 18.63 27.45 5.99
N LEU A 377 19.13 26.25 6.33
CA LEU A 377 20.03 26.05 7.46
C LEU A 377 21.35 26.80 7.25
N PHE A 378 21.90 26.79 6.04
CA PHE A 378 23.14 27.51 5.74
C PHE A 378 22.96 29.03 5.87
N VAL A 379 21.85 29.58 5.37
CA VAL A 379 21.51 31.01 5.53
C VAL A 379 21.35 31.39 7.00
N ALA A 380 20.71 30.53 7.79
CA ALA A 380 20.44 30.78 9.21
C ALA A 380 21.67 30.62 10.10
N LEU A 381 22.46 29.56 9.91
CA LEU A 381 23.57 29.18 10.79
C LEU A 381 24.91 29.78 10.33
N ARG A 382 25.07 30.05 9.03
CA ARG A 382 26.25 30.65 8.36
C ARG A 382 27.57 29.89 8.57
N ARG A 383 27.50 28.62 9.01
CA ARG A 383 28.67 27.77 9.24
C ARG A 383 28.36 26.35 8.79
N VAL A 384 29.21 25.80 7.92
CA VAL A 384 29.03 24.45 7.34
C VAL A 384 28.97 23.38 8.42
N LEU A 385 29.79 23.50 9.48
CA LEU A 385 29.79 22.57 10.60
C LEU A 385 28.42 22.52 11.30
N ASP A 386 27.82 23.68 11.58
CA ASP A 386 26.53 23.75 12.28
C ASP A 386 25.41 23.15 11.40
N VAL A 387 25.46 23.36 10.09
CA VAL A 387 24.55 22.73 9.12
C VAL A 387 24.73 21.20 9.12
N ALA A 388 25.97 20.72 9.07
CA ALA A 388 26.28 19.30 9.10
C ALA A 388 25.82 18.64 10.41
N LEU A 389 25.93 19.34 11.55
CA LEU A 389 25.45 18.87 12.85
C LEU A 389 23.92 18.73 12.90
N VAL A 390 23.17 19.54 12.15
CA VAL A 390 21.71 19.43 12.03
C VAL A 390 21.31 18.31 11.06
N LEU A 391 22.04 18.15 9.96
CA LEU A 391 21.72 17.16 8.91
C LEU A 391 22.18 15.74 9.26
N ALA A 392 23.25 15.56 10.04
CA ALA A 392 23.76 14.21 10.35
C ALA A 392 22.75 13.33 11.10
N PRO A 393 22.06 13.80 12.17
CA PRO A 393 21.02 13.00 12.81
C PRO A 393 19.81 12.77 11.90
N LEU A 394 19.50 13.71 11.01
CA LEU A 394 18.41 13.57 10.04
C LEU A 394 18.65 12.41 9.07
N LEU A 395 19.84 12.36 8.47
CA LEU A 395 20.22 11.27 7.57
C LEU A 395 20.28 9.93 8.29
N LEU A 396 20.80 9.92 9.51
CA LEU A 396 20.82 8.74 10.37
C LEU A 396 19.40 8.24 10.65
N THR A 397 18.45 9.13 10.97
CA THR A 397 17.05 8.78 11.16
C THR A 397 16.46 8.13 9.91
N SER A 398 16.70 8.69 8.71
CA SER A 398 16.24 8.07 7.47
C SER A 398 16.77 6.65 7.28
N LEU A 399 18.05 6.40 7.61
CA LEU A 399 18.65 5.06 7.55
C LEU A 399 18.08 4.11 8.61
N MET A 400 17.81 4.58 9.82
CA MET A 400 17.15 3.79 10.87
C MET A 400 15.71 3.43 10.49
N THR A 401 14.97 4.36 9.86
CA THR A 401 13.65 4.08 9.31
C THR A 401 13.71 2.98 8.26
N VAL A 402 14.72 2.99 7.38
CA VAL A 402 14.93 1.91 6.37
C VAL A 402 15.20 0.57 7.04
N ILE A 403 16.02 0.53 8.10
CA ILE A 403 16.26 -0.70 8.87
C ILE A 403 14.94 -1.26 9.39
N LEU A 404 14.12 -0.42 10.04
CA LEU A 404 12.85 -0.87 10.60
C LEU A 404 11.83 -1.26 9.53
N ALA A 405 11.78 -0.54 8.40
CA ALA A 405 10.90 -0.89 7.29
C ALA A 405 11.24 -2.28 6.71
N VAL A 406 12.53 -2.61 6.61
CA VAL A 406 12.99 -3.92 6.12
C VAL A 406 12.80 -5.03 7.17
N LEU A 407 13.01 -4.75 8.46
CA LEU A 407 12.87 -5.74 9.54
C LEU A 407 11.41 -6.02 9.95
N LEU A 408 10.51 -5.04 9.81
CA LEU A 408 9.08 -5.15 10.14
C LEU A 408 8.22 -5.48 8.90
N PRO A 409 8.80 -6.17 7.90
CA PRO A 409 8.40 -6.18 6.49
C PRO A 409 7.30 -5.19 6.08
N MET A 410 7.58 -3.88 6.20
CA MET A 410 6.66 -2.81 5.78
C MET A 410 7.06 -2.33 4.38
N PRO A 411 6.47 -2.85 3.29
CA PRO A 411 6.78 -2.37 1.95
C PRO A 411 6.40 -0.90 1.80
N LEU A 412 7.21 -0.15 1.07
CA LEU A 412 6.81 1.19 0.66
C LEU A 412 5.71 1.07 -0.38
N ASN A 413 4.65 1.85 -0.25
CA ASN A 413 3.51 1.87 -1.15
C ASN A 413 3.20 3.32 -1.55
N TYR A 414 2.17 3.51 -2.37
CA TYR A 414 1.75 4.82 -2.86
C TYR A 414 1.44 5.85 -1.77
N ALA A 415 0.97 5.41 -0.60
CA ALA A 415 0.59 6.29 0.50
C ALA A 415 1.78 6.52 1.45
N ASN A 416 2.37 5.47 1.99
CA ASN A 416 3.36 5.61 3.06
C ASN A 416 4.70 6.21 2.58
N ILE A 417 5.02 6.17 1.28
CA ILE A 417 6.23 6.78 0.72
C ILE A 417 6.30 8.31 0.97
N ILE A 418 5.16 8.97 1.20
CA ILE A 418 5.05 10.38 1.59
C ILE A 418 5.79 10.68 2.90
N ALA A 419 5.91 9.67 3.77
CA ALA A 419 6.63 9.83 5.02
C ALA A 419 8.08 10.27 4.81
N LEU A 420 8.77 9.77 3.77
CA LEU A 420 10.21 10.00 3.62
C LEU A 420 10.59 11.50 3.51
N PRO A 421 10.02 12.30 2.58
CA PRO A 421 10.34 13.73 2.54
C PRO A 421 9.72 14.53 3.70
N LEU A 422 8.56 14.11 4.19
CA LEU A 422 7.90 14.75 5.34
C LEU A 422 8.78 14.70 6.60
N LEU A 423 9.44 13.56 6.83
CA LEU A 423 10.34 13.38 7.96
C LEU A 423 11.57 14.28 7.87
N LEU A 424 12.05 14.60 6.67
CA LEU A 424 13.16 15.54 6.51
C LEU A 424 12.78 16.92 7.06
N GLY A 425 11.56 17.39 6.82
CA GLY A 425 11.07 18.66 7.35
C GLY A 425 10.91 18.65 8.88
N VAL A 426 10.16 17.68 9.40
CA VAL A 426 9.84 17.60 10.84
C VAL A 426 11.09 17.32 11.67
N GLY A 427 11.96 16.39 11.25
CA GLY A 427 13.13 15.98 12.01
C GLY A 427 14.20 17.06 12.16
N VAL A 428 14.32 17.96 11.18
CA VAL A 428 15.23 19.10 11.24
C VAL A 428 14.90 20.03 12.40
N SER A 429 13.61 20.25 12.66
CA SER A 429 13.15 21.19 13.68
C SER A 429 13.74 20.88 15.07
N PHE A 430 13.77 19.60 15.46
CA PHE A 430 14.32 19.19 16.76
C PHE A 430 15.83 19.43 16.84
N ASN A 431 16.56 19.10 15.78
CA ASN A 431 18.01 19.24 15.72
C ASN A 431 18.44 20.72 15.74
N VAL A 432 17.72 21.60 15.03
CA VAL A 432 18.00 23.05 14.99
C VAL A 432 17.96 23.65 16.40
N TYR A 433 16.96 23.31 17.20
CA TYR A 433 16.83 23.82 18.57
C TYR A 433 18.04 23.46 19.43
N PHE A 434 18.53 22.22 19.35
CA PHE A 434 19.70 21.78 20.11
C PHE A 434 21.00 22.43 19.62
N VAL A 435 21.23 22.49 18.31
CA VAL A 435 22.44 23.09 17.74
C VAL A 435 22.53 24.59 18.04
N MET A 436 21.42 25.33 17.91
CA MET A 436 21.41 26.77 18.22
C MET A 436 21.61 27.03 19.72
N ASN A 437 21.09 26.18 20.60
CA ASN A 437 21.31 26.30 22.04
C ASN A 437 22.75 25.95 22.46
N TRP A 438 23.34 24.93 21.83
CA TRP A 438 24.74 24.58 22.03
C TRP A 438 25.67 25.72 21.62
N ARG A 439 25.37 26.38 20.49
CA ARG A 439 26.07 27.59 20.03
C ARG A 439 25.93 28.76 21.01
N ALA A 440 24.79 28.88 21.68
CA ALA A 440 24.55 29.86 22.73
C ALA A 440 25.17 29.50 24.10
N GLY A 441 26.03 28.47 24.17
CA GLY A 441 26.79 28.10 25.35
C GLY A 441 26.08 27.17 26.33
N ARG A 442 24.92 26.60 25.98
CA ARG A 442 24.23 25.62 26.84
C ARG A 442 24.88 24.25 26.72
N ILE A 443 25.22 23.67 27.86
CA ILE A 443 26.01 22.44 27.95
C ILE A 443 25.11 21.20 28.15
N ASP A 444 24.03 21.36 28.90
CA ASP A 444 23.10 20.27 29.20
C ASP A 444 22.02 20.22 28.12
N VAL A 445 21.84 19.04 27.53
CA VAL A 445 20.94 18.85 26.39
C VAL A 445 19.67 18.17 26.86
N LEU A 446 19.76 17.02 27.53
CA LEU A 446 18.63 16.23 28.04
C LEU A 446 17.98 16.85 29.28
N GLY A 447 18.78 17.36 30.21
CA GLY A 447 18.28 18.07 31.39
C GLY A 447 17.59 19.39 31.06
N SER A 448 17.77 19.88 29.82
CA SER A 448 17.33 21.23 29.44
C SER A 448 15.81 21.38 29.30
N PRO A 449 15.29 22.61 29.48
CA PRO A 449 13.89 22.93 29.13
C PRO A 449 13.56 22.67 27.66
N THR A 450 14.56 22.68 26.78
CA THR A 450 14.39 22.44 25.35
C THR A 450 14.14 20.97 25.06
N ALA A 451 14.85 20.04 25.71
CA ALA A 451 14.55 18.60 25.59
C ALA A 451 13.12 18.29 26.05
N ARG A 452 12.66 18.93 27.13
CA ARG A 452 11.26 18.80 27.57
C ARG A 452 10.26 19.32 26.54
N ALA A 453 10.51 20.50 25.98
CA ALA A 453 9.65 21.05 24.93
C ALA A 453 9.62 20.16 23.67
N ILE A 454 10.78 19.63 23.26
CA ILE A 454 10.89 18.72 22.11
C ILE A 454 10.13 17.42 22.38
N LEU A 455 10.25 16.83 23.57
CA LEU A 455 9.52 15.61 23.91
C LEU A 455 7.99 15.83 23.83
N PHE A 456 7.47 16.93 24.40
CA PHE A 456 6.05 17.24 24.30
C PHE A 456 5.61 17.51 22.86
N SER A 457 6.42 18.24 22.08
CA SER A 457 6.16 18.45 20.65
C SER A 457 6.13 17.13 19.88
N ALA A 458 7.05 16.22 20.19
CA ALA A 458 7.10 14.89 19.59
C ALA A 458 5.88 14.06 20.00
N LEU A 459 5.45 14.11 21.27
CA LEU A 459 4.24 13.41 21.73
C LEU A 459 2.98 13.93 21.01
N THR A 460 2.81 15.24 20.86
CA THR A 460 1.69 15.81 20.10
C THR A 460 1.72 15.36 18.63
N THR A 461 2.91 15.35 18.02
CA THR A 461 3.09 14.85 16.64
C THR A 461 2.79 13.35 16.55
N ALA A 462 3.22 12.57 17.53
CA ALA A 462 2.92 11.14 17.64
C ALA A 462 1.43 10.88 17.81
N THR A 463 0.68 11.73 18.52
CA THR A 463 -0.78 11.63 18.60
C THR A 463 -1.43 11.85 17.22
N ALA A 464 -0.98 12.84 16.46
CA ALA A 464 -1.49 13.08 15.11
C ALA A 464 -1.19 11.91 14.15
N PHE A 465 0.06 11.40 14.15
CA PHE A 465 0.44 10.24 13.35
C PHE A 465 -0.23 8.95 13.82
N GLY A 466 -0.40 8.78 15.13
CA GLY A 466 -1.14 7.66 15.73
C GLY A 466 -2.61 7.65 15.33
N SER A 467 -3.24 8.83 15.24
CA SER A 467 -4.61 8.94 14.69
C SER A 467 -4.71 8.49 13.24
N LEU A 468 -3.67 8.73 12.42
CA LEU A 468 -3.61 8.21 11.04
C LEU A 468 -3.39 6.69 11.04
N ALA A 469 -2.50 6.19 11.90
CA ALA A 469 -2.20 4.75 12.02
C ALA A 469 -3.44 3.93 12.42
N LEU A 470 -4.35 4.50 13.22
CA LEU A 470 -5.60 3.86 13.63
C LEU A 470 -6.74 3.99 12.60
N SER A 471 -6.47 4.51 11.41
CA SER A 471 -7.47 4.68 10.35
C SER A 471 -7.97 3.32 9.83
N GLY A 472 -9.28 3.21 9.56
CA GLY A 472 -9.87 2.02 8.93
C GLY A 472 -9.50 1.83 7.44
N HIS A 473 -8.76 2.77 6.84
CA HIS A 473 -8.28 2.67 5.47
C HIS A 473 -6.78 2.28 5.46
N PRO A 474 -6.39 1.13 4.85
CA PRO A 474 -5.01 0.63 4.92
C PRO A 474 -3.94 1.58 4.38
N GLY A 475 -4.26 2.34 3.32
CA GLY A 475 -3.35 3.36 2.78
C GLY A 475 -2.98 4.44 3.81
N THR A 476 -3.96 4.99 4.53
CA THR A 476 -3.72 6.03 5.55
C THR A 476 -3.14 5.45 6.84
N ALA A 477 -3.54 4.23 7.22
CA ALA A 477 -2.96 3.51 8.35
C ALA A 477 -1.46 3.27 8.17
N SER A 478 -1.06 2.69 7.03
CA SER A 478 0.36 2.42 6.73
C SER A 478 1.21 3.69 6.66
N MET A 479 0.63 4.81 6.21
CA MET A 479 1.29 6.12 6.27
C MET A 479 1.54 6.57 7.71
N GLY A 480 0.53 6.47 8.58
CA GLY A 480 0.64 6.83 9.99
C GLY A 480 1.64 5.97 10.75
N GLU A 481 1.65 4.65 10.49
CA GLU A 481 2.60 3.71 11.09
C GLU A 481 4.05 4.07 10.75
N LEU A 482 4.35 4.28 9.46
CA LEU A 482 5.71 4.63 9.03
C LEU A 482 6.16 5.99 9.60
N LEU A 483 5.25 6.96 9.67
CA LEU A 483 5.50 8.26 10.28
C LEU A 483 5.79 8.14 11.78
N LEU A 484 5.04 7.31 12.51
CA LEU A 484 5.22 7.09 13.94
C LEU A 484 6.57 6.41 14.24
N VAL A 485 6.89 5.34 13.48
CA VAL A 485 8.19 4.64 13.58
C VAL A 485 9.33 5.61 13.34
N SER A 486 9.22 6.41 12.29
CA SER A 486 10.27 7.35 11.91
C SER A 486 10.41 8.51 12.89
N LEU A 487 9.31 8.99 13.48
CA LEU A 487 9.34 9.96 14.57
C LEU A 487 10.07 9.38 15.80
N GLY A 488 9.85 8.10 16.11
CA GLY A 488 10.59 7.38 17.14
C GLY A 488 12.10 7.36 16.86
N CYS A 489 12.50 7.02 15.63
CA CYS A 489 13.90 7.09 15.20
C CYS A 489 14.48 8.51 15.28
N THR A 490 13.67 9.52 14.93
CA THR A 490 14.04 10.94 15.01
C THR A 490 14.34 11.34 16.45
N LEU A 491 13.46 10.95 17.39
CA LEU A 491 13.61 11.28 18.80
C LEU A 491 14.85 10.60 19.39
N VAL A 492 15.10 9.32 19.06
CA VAL A 492 16.30 8.59 19.48
C VAL A 492 17.57 9.26 18.95
N ALA A 493 17.60 9.60 17.65
CA ALA A 493 18.75 10.30 17.07
C ALA A 493 18.96 11.70 17.69
N SER A 494 17.89 12.44 17.91
CA SER A 494 17.95 13.80 18.47
C SER A 494 18.35 13.84 19.94
N LEU A 495 17.94 12.84 20.75
CA LEU A 495 18.20 12.80 22.18
C LEU A 495 19.49 12.05 22.58
N PHE A 496 20.00 11.14 21.74
CA PHE A 496 21.20 10.36 22.06
C PHE A 496 22.37 10.60 21.11
N PHE A 497 22.12 10.56 19.80
CA PHE A 497 23.18 10.72 18.80
C PHE A 497 23.66 12.17 18.71
N LEU A 498 22.74 13.14 18.59
CA LEU A 498 23.10 14.55 18.47
C LEU A 498 23.89 15.08 19.69
N PRO A 499 23.51 14.82 20.96
CA PRO A 499 24.30 15.29 22.10
C PRO A 499 25.70 14.65 22.16
N ALA A 500 25.81 13.36 21.82
CA ALA A 500 27.12 12.68 21.72
C ALA A 500 28.00 13.31 20.63
N LEU A 501 27.40 13.67 19.49
CA LEU A 501 28.07 14.35 18.39
C LEU A 501 28.53 15.75 18.80
N LEU A 502 27.66 16.55 19.44
CA LEU A 502 27.99 17.88 19.96
C LEU A 502 29.08 17.84 21.03
N ALA A 503 29.15 16.78 21.83
CA ALA A 503 30.19 16.57 22.84
C ALA A 503 31.56 16.16 22.24
N ALA A 504 31.60 15.74 20.97
CA ALA A 504 32.82 15.37 20.25
C ALA A 504 33.38 16.53 19.41
N VAL A 505 32.57 17.54 19.08
CA VAL A 505 32.98 18.67 18.23
C VAL A 505 33.51 19.85 19.07
N PRO A 506 34.63 20.49 18.68
CA PRO A 506 35.13 21.70 19.33
C PRO A 506 34.12 22.84 19.28
N ARG A 507 33.92 23.53 20.40
CA ARG A 507 32.98 24.66 20.47
C ARG A 507 33.43 25.81 19.57
N PRO A 508 32.50 26.49 18.86
CA PRO A 508 32.81 27.79 18.28
C PRO A 508 33.17 28.79 19.39
N PRO A 509 34.10 29.73 19.14
CA PRO A 509 34.31 30.87 20.04
C PRO A 509 33.01 31.66 20.16
N THR A 510 32.63 32.04 21.38
CA THR A 510 31.51 32.95 21.63
C THR A 510 31.82 34.28 20.97
N ARG A 511 30.98 34.72 20.02
CA ARG A 511 30.99 36.11 19.58
C ARG A 511 30.29 36.91 20.69
N ASP A 512 31.07 37.66 21.45
CA ASP A 512 30.57 38.69 22.37
C ASP A 512 29.77 39.76 21.61
#